data_AF-A0A497CPK7-F1
#
_entry.id   AF-A0A497CPK7-F1
#
_cell.length_a   1.000
_cell.length_b   1.000
_cell.length_c   1.000
_cell.angle_alpha   90.00
_cell.angle_beta   90.00
_cell.angle_gamma   90.00
#
_symmetry.space_group_name_H-M   'P 1'
#
loop_
_entity.id
_entity.type
_entity.pdbx_description
1 polymer ?
#
loop_
_entity_poly.entity_id
_entity_poly.type
_entity_poly.pdbx_seq_one_letter_code
_entity_poly.pdbx_strand_id
1 'polypeptide(L)'
;KYQYLGAFDKAMLKVLNKNQFMSSQFAQQLNMDEQNKTIVFERNNLIFVFNFHPFNSVPNYRFRVPKSGNYKVILNSDSKAFGGHGRIDESIIYPTLEQHDSGNHFLTIYNTNRTALVMSCE
;
A
#
# COMPACT_ATOMS: atom_id res chain seq x y z
N LYS A 1 -13.12 9.63 -19.46
CA LYS A 1 -12.06 9.04 -18.60
C LYS A 1 -11.65 9.92 -17.42
N TYR A 2 -11.77 11.25 -17.49
CA TYR A 2 -11.45 12.17 -16.37
C TYR A 2 -12.22 11.90 -15.06
N GLN A 3 -13.45 11.36 -15.15
CA GLN A 3 -14.25 10.97 -13.98
C GLN A 3 -13.51 10.01 -13.03
N TYR A 4 -12.67 9.12 -13.57
CA TYR A 4 -11.93 8.14 -12.76
C TYR A 4 -10.83 8.81 -11.94
N LEU A 5 -10.15 9.80 -12.52
CA LEU A 5 -9.15 10.59 -11.83
C LEU A 5 -9.81 11.40 -10.71
N GLY A 6 -10.97 12.02 -10.97
CA GLY A 6 -11.73 12.74 -9.95
C GLY A 6 -12.26 11.83 -8.82
N ALA A 7 -12.67 10.60 -9.15
CA ALA A 7 -13.08 9.61 -8.15
C ALA A 7 -11.90 9.18 -7.26
N PHE A 8 -10.73 8.96 -7.85
CA PHE A 8 -9.51 8.63 -7.12
C PHE A 8 -9.07 9.79 -6.22
N ASP A 9 -9.08 11.02 -6.74
CA ASP A 9 -8.74 12.22 -5.97
C ASP A 9 -9.65 12.39 -4.75
N LYS A 10 -10.97 12.23 -4.94
CA LYS A 10 -11.95 12.26 -3.84
C LYS A 10 -11.70 11.16 -2.81
N ALA A 11 -11.33 9.96 -3.23
CA ALA A 11 -11.01 8.85 -2.32
C ALA A 11 -9.72 9.10 -1.54
N MET A 12 -8.69 9.63 -2.21
CA MET A 12 -7.42 10.03 -1.59
C MET A 12 -7.65 11.09 -0.52
N LEU A 13 -8.39 12.17 -0.81
CA LEU A 13 -8.74 13.20 0.17
C LEU A 13 -9.52 12.64 1.36
N LYS A 14 -10.43 11.68 1.12
CA LYS A 14 -11.19 11.02 2.19
C LYS A 14 -10.27 10.25 3.15
N VAL A 15 -9.27 9.54 2.63
CA VAL A 15 -8.27 8.84 3.44
C VAL A 15 -7.42 9.83 4.24
N LEU A 16 -6.93 10.89 3.58
CA LEU A 16 -6.11 11.92 4.23
C LEU A 16 -6.84 12.63 5.38
N ASN A 17 -8.12 12.98 5.16
CA ASN A 17 -8.95 13.64 6.16
C ASN A 17 -9.27 12.75 7.35
N LYS A 18 -9.59 11.46 7.11
CA LYS A 18 -9.87 10.50 8.19
C LYS A 18 -8.67 10.26 9.09
N ASN A 19 -7.47 10.28 8.53
CA ASN A 19 -6.26 9.94 9.25
C ASN A 19 -5.52 11.18 9.78
N GLN A 20 -6.05 12.40 9.64
CA GLN A 20 -5.38 13.63 10.10
C GLN A 20 -3.94 13.77 9.54
N PHE A 21 -3.77 13.42 8.26
CA PHE A 21 -2.45 13.31 7.64
C PHE A 21 -1.65 14.63 7.63
N MET A 22 -2.34 15.77 7.70
CA MET A 22 -1.72 17.11 7.69
C MET A 22 -0.90 17.42 8.94
N SER A 23 -1.21 16.77 10.07
CA SER A 23 -0.44 16.89 11.32
C SER A 23 0.53 15.74 11.54
N SER A 24 0.71 14.86 10.55
CA SER A 24 1.53 13.66 10.73
C SER A 24 3.02 13.97 10.79
N GLN A 25 3.76 13.08 11.44
CA GLN A 25 5.22 13.02 11.36
C GLN A 25 5.70 12.72 9.94
N PHE A 26 7.02 12.87 9.73
CA PHE A 26 7.69 12.55 8.47
C PHE A 26 7.47 11.10 8.06
N ALA A 27 7.55 10.83 6.76
CA ALA A 27 7.46 9.46 6.25
C ALA A 27 8.74 8.68 6.63
N GLN A 28 8.56 7.47 7.14
CA GLN A 28 9.63 6.51 7.34
C GLN A 28 9.72 5.60 6.11
N GLN A 29 10.86 5.61 5.43
CA GLN A 29 11.12 4.66 4.35
C GLN A 29 11.25 3.24 4.92
N LEU A 30 10.46 2.30 4.38
CA LEU A 30 10.48 0.90 4.79
C LEU A 30 11.23 0.01 3.80
N ASN A 31 11.02 0.23 2.51
CA ASN A 31 11.71 -0.51 1.46
C ASN A 31 11.87 0.34 0.20
N MET A 32 13.00 0.19 -0.48
CA MET A 32 13.28 0.83 -1.76
C MET A 32 13.94 -0.19 -2.67
N ASP A 33 13.13 -0.74 -3.57
CA ASP A 33 13.56 -1.78 -4.49
C ASP A 33 13.73 -1.19 -5.89
N GLU A 34 14.99 -1.02 -6.30
CA GLU A 34 15.33 -0.49 -7.61
C GLU A 34 15.08 -1.46 -8.76
N GLN A 35 15.08 -2.78 -8.51
CA GLN A 35 14.86 -3.78 -9.56
C GLN A 35 13.37 -3.84 -9.90
N ASN A 36 12.53 -3.97 -8.88
CA ASN A 36 11.08 -4.00 -9.03
C ASN A 36 10.46 -2.59 -9.11
N LYS A 37 11.28 -1.52 -9.06
CA LYS A 37 10.83 -0.12 -9.06
C LYS A 37 9.72 0.13 -8.05
N THR A 38 9.86 -0.47 -6.86
CA THR A 38 8.85 -0.44 -5.81
C THR A 38 9.36 0.36 -4.63
N ILE A 39 8.54 1.33 -4.19
CA ILE A 39 8.82 2.17 -3.04
C ILE A 39 7.77 1.86 -1.98
N VAL A 40 8.23 1.56 -0.77
CA VAL A 40 7.37 1.34 0.39
C VAL A 40 7.79 2.27 1.51
N PHE A 41 6.83 3.01 2.05
CA PHE A 41 7.06 3.87 3.20
C PHE A 41 5.86 3.85 4.14
N GLU A 42 6.12 4.15 5.40
CA GLU A 42 5.12 4.36 6.43
C GLU A 42 4.99 5.84 6.69
N ARG A 43 3.76 6.32 6.84
CA ARG A 43 3.50 7.67 7.31
C ARG A 43 2.18 7.66 8.06
N ASN A 44 2.21 8.09 9.32
CA ASN A 44 1.02 8.19 10.15
C ASN A 44 0.28 6.85 10.32
N ASN A 45 1.02 5.77 10.60
CA ASN A 45 0.52 4.41 10.75
C ASN A 45 -0.16 3.84 9.49
N LEU A 46 0.00 4.49 8.34
CA LEU A 46 -0.39 3.99 7.03
C LEU A 46 0.83 3.54 6.26
N ILE A 47 0.71 2.38 5.62
CA ILE A 47 1.72 1.84 4.72
C ILE A 47 1.34 2.19 3.30
N PHE A 48 2.24 2.88 2.61
CA PHE A 48 2.11 3.23 1.21
C PHE A 48 3.03 2.34 0.39
N VAL A 49 2.48 1.69 -0.62
CA VAL A 49 3.22 0.85 -1.57
C VAL A 49 2.98 1.38 -2.97
N PHE A 50 4.06 1.76 -3.64
CA PHE A 50 4.03 2.22 -5.03
C PHE A 50 4.90 1.31 -5.87
N ASN A 51 4.32 0.75 -6.93
CA ASN A 51 5.07 0.03 -7.95
C ASN A 51 5.03 0.82 -9.25
N PHE A 52 6.17 1.40 -9.61
CA PHE A 52 6.35 2.18 -10.83
C PHE A 52 6.84 1.34 -12.02
N HIS A 53 7.02 0.04 -11.84
CA HIS A 53 7.48 -0.83 -12.91
C HIS A 53 6.46 -0.81 -14.06
N PRO A 54 6.89 -0.67 -15.33
CA PRO A 54 5.96 -0.59 -16.45
C PRO A 54 5.15 -1.87 -16.68
N PHE A 55 5.78 -3.04 -16.52
CA PHE A 55 5.17 -4.34 -16.85
C PHE A 55 5.14 -5.37 -15.72
N ASN A 56 6.14 -5.36 -14.82
CA ASN A 56 6.32 -6.43 -13.85
C ASN A 56 5.34 -6.33 -12.66
N SER A 57 4.54 -7.37 -12.48
CA SER A 57 3.72 -7.58 -11.30
C SER A 57 4.33 -8.71 -10.48
N VAL A 58 4.64 -8.45 -9.22
CA VAL A 58 5.41 -9.36 -8.37
C VAL A 58 4.45 -10.08 -7.40
N PRO A 59 4.19 -11.39 -7.59
CA PRO A 59 3.49 -12.19 -6.59
C PRO A 59 4.34 -12.39 -5.35
N ASN A 60 3.68 -12.49 -4.19
CA ASN A 60 4.32 -12.72 -2.91
C ASN A 60 5.44 -11.71 -2.59
N TYR A 61 5.26 -10.45 -2.99
CA TYR A 61 6.21 -9.39 -2.70
C TYR A 61 6.24 -9.14 -1.19
N ARG A 62 7.39 -9.39 -0.57
CA ARG A 62 7.59 -9.32 0.87
C ARG A 62 8.41 -8.09 1.25
N PHE A 63 7.96 -7.35 2.25
CA PHE A 63 8.69 -6.21 2.78
C PHE A 63 8.48 -6.06 4.30
N ARG A 64 9.38 -5.36 4.97
CA ARG A 64 9.34 -5.15 6.42
C ARG A 64 8.31 -4.09 6.79
N VAL A 65 7.56 -4.33 7.86
CA VAL A 65 6.64 -3.36 8.48
C VAL A 65 7.01 -3.11 9.94
N PRO A 66 6.73 -1.91 10.48
CA PRO A 66 7.16 -1.54 11.82
C PRO A 66 6.29 -2.15 12.93
N LYS A 67 5.02 -2.46 12.66
CA LYS A 67 4.04 -2.95 13.64
C LYS A 67 3.53 -4.33 13.24
N SER A 68 3.38 -5.24 14.21
CA SER A 68 2.64 -6.48 14.01
C SER A 68 1.14 -6.24 14.00
N GLY A 69 0.42 -7.02 13.21
CA GLY A 69 -1.04 -6.97 13.16
C GLY A 69 -1.61 -7.44 11.84
N ASN A 70 -2.85 -7.04 11.62
CA ASN A 70 -3.59 -7.35 10.41
C ASN A 70 -3.72 -6.10 9.57
N TYR A 71 -3.19 -6.13 8.36
CA TYR A 71 -3.27 -5.01 7.44
C TYR A 71 -4.42 -5.21 6.47
N LYS A 72 -5.16 -4.13 6.20
CA LYS A 72 -6.18 -4.09 5.15
C LYS A 72 -5.88 -2.97 4.16
N VAL A 73 -6.25 -3.18 2.91
CA VAL A 73 -6.16 -2.17 1.86
C VAL A 73 -7.31 -1.18 2.05
N ILE A 74 -6.96 0.09 2.25
CA ILE A 74 -7.93 1.18 2.40
C ILE A 74 -8.05 2.05 1.14
N LEU A 75 -7.05 2.00 0.27
CA LEU A 75 -7.07 2.65 -1.03
C LEU A 75 -6.29 1.82 -2.04
N ASN A 76 -6.92 1.54 -3.18
CA ASN A 76 -6.36 0.76 -4.26
C ASN A 76 -6.55 1.47 -5.59
N SER A 77 -5.47 1.97 -6.18
CA SER A 77 -5.53 2.63 -7.50
C SER A 77 -5.89 1.70 -8.66
N ASP A 78 -5.70 0.37 -8.54
CA ASP A 78 -6.11 -0.59 -9.57
C ASP A 78 -7.61 -0.91 -9.52
N SER A 79 -8.37 -0.36 -8.57
CA SER A 79 -9.79 -0.61 -8.47
C SER A 79 -10.54 -0.15 -9.74
N LYS A 80 -11.55 -0.93 -10.15
CA LYS A 80 -12.39 -0.61 -11.33
C LYS A 80 -13.11 0.75 -11.17
N ALA A 81 -13.38 1.16 -9.93
CA ALA A 81 -13.96 2.46 -9.61
C ALA A 81 -13.07 3.64 -10.04
N PHE A 82 -11.76 3.42 -10.13
CA PHE A 82 -10.76 4.41 -10.55
C PHE A 82 -10.21 4.12 -11.95
N GLY A 83 -10.88 3.24 -12.72
CA GLY A 83 -10.47 2.88 -14.07
C GLY A 83 -9.27 1.93 -14.14
N GLY A 84 -8.92 1.26 -13.04
CA GLY A 84 -7.94 0.19 -13.01
C GLY A 84 -8.52 -1.17 -13.42
N HIS A 85 -7.70 -2.22 -13.33
CA HIS A 85 -8.06 -3.56 -13.83
C HIS A 85 -8.83 -4.41 -12.79
N GLY A 86 -8.79 -4.04 -11.52
CA GLY A 86 -9.45 -4.73 -10.41
C GLY A 86 -8.79 -6.06 -10.07
N ARG A 87 -7.45 -6.12 -10.08
CA ARG A 87 -6.68 -7.35 -9.84
C ARG A 87 -6.45 -7.66 -8.37
N ILE A 88 -6.66 -6.67 -7.50
CA ILE A 88 -6.44 -6.77 -6.06
C ILE A 88 -7.80 -6.84 -5.38
N ASP A 89 -7.97 -7.87 -4.55
CA ASP A 89 -9.16 -8.02 -3.71
C ASP A 89 -8.97 -7.22 -2.41
N GLU A 90 -9.78 -6.19 -2.25
CA GLU A 90 -9.75 -5.27 -1.10
C GLU A 90 -10.32 -5.90 0.19
N SER A 91 -10.97 -7.07 0.10
CA SER A 91 -11.50 -7.80 1.26
C SER A 91 -10.45 -8.65 1.99
N ILE A 92 -9.30 -8.87 1.36
CA ILE A 92 -8.22 -9.69 1.92
C ILE A 92 -7.59 -8.98 3.12
N ILE A 93 -7.40 -9.75 4.18
CA ILE A 93 -6.64 -9.35 5.36
C ILE A 93 -5.22 -9.89 5.21
N TYR A 94 -4.23 -9.03 5.36
CA TYR A 94 -2.81 -9.38 5.25
C TYR A 94 -2.21 -9.46 6.66
N PRO A 95 -2.07 -10.66 7.24
CA PRO A 95 -1.44 -10.82 8.54
C PRO A 95 0.07 -10.60 8.44
N THR A 96 0.67 -9.99 9.46
CA THR A 96 2.13 -9.91 9.56
C THR A 96 2.73 -11.25 9.90
N LEU A 97 3.81 -11.60 9.22
CA LEU A 97 4.64 -12.75 9.54
C LEU A 97 5.85 -12.28 10.35
N GLU A 98 6.06 -12.89 11.51
CA GLU A 98 7.26 -12.67 12.30
C GLU A 98 8.39 -13.57 11.80
N GLN A 99 9.60 -13.01 11.72
CA GLN A 99 10.81 -13.81 11.53
C GLN A 99 11.44 -14.08 12.89
N HIS A 100 11.61 -15.37 13.22
CA HIS A 100 12.18 -15.88 14.47
C HIS A 100 13.29 -14.98 15.04
N ASP A 101 13.17 -14.65 16.34
CA ASP A 101 14.13 -13.92 17.21
C ASP A 101 14.56 -12.50 16.81
N SER A 102 14.08 -11.95 15.69
CA SER A 102 14.55 -10.63 15.23
C SER A 102 13.65 -9.46 15.64
N GLY A 103 12.43 -9.72 16.14
CA GLY A 103 11.41 -8.70 16.37
C GLY A 103 10.95 -7.98 15.08
N ASN A 104 11.26 -8.55 13.90
CA ASN A 104 10.93 -7.95 12.62
C ASN A 104 9.64 -8.56 12.06
N HIS A 105 8.72 -7.68 11.68
CA HIS A 105 7.44 -8.05 11.07
C HIS A 105 7.52 -7.84 9.56
N PHE A 106 6.91 -8.76 8.81
CA PHE A 106 6.87 -8.70 7.36
C PHE A 106 5.45 -8.81 6.85
N LEU A 107 5.16 -8.07 5.78
CA LEU A 107 3.93 -8.19 5.02
C LEU A 107 4.24 -8.81 3.66
N THR A 108 3.34 -9.67 3.18
CA THR A 108 3.43 -10.29 1.86
C THR A 108 2.20 -9.91 1.06
N ILE A 109 2.37 -9.28 -0.10
CA ILE A 109 1.27 -8.79 -0.94
C ILE A 109 1.44 -9.23 -2.40
N TYR A 110 0.36 -9.13 -3.17
CA TYR A 110 0.47 -9.13 -4.62
C TYR A 110 0.72 -7.71 -5.12
N ASN A 111 1.94 -7.44 -5.58
CA ASN A 111 2.37 -6.11 -5.99
C ASN A 111 2.21 -5.91 -7.51
N THR A 112 1.11 -5.31 -7.94
CA THR A 112 0.81 -5.10 -9.36
C THR A 112 1.58 -3.93 -9.98
N ASN A 113 1.86 -4.01 -11.28
CA ASN A 113 2.58 -2.96 -12.01
C ASN A 113 1.76 -1.66 -12.13
N ARG A 114 2.43 -0.50 -12.01
CA ARG A 114 1.84 0.86 -12.11
C ARG A 114 0.68 1.12 -11.15
N THR A 115 0.77 0.59 -9.94
CA THR A 115 -0.28 0.76 -8.92
C THR A 115 0.29 1.33 -7.63
N ALA A 116 -0.55 2.13 -6.98
CA ALA A 116 -0.44 2.56 -5.60
C ALA A 116 -1.46 1.83 -4.72
N LEU A 117 -0.99 1.34 -3.58
CA LEU A 117 -1.80 0.77 -2.51
C LEU A 117 -1.52 1.52 -1.21
N VAL A 118 -2.58 1.75 -0.43
CA VAL A 118 -2.48 2.26 0.94
C VAL A 118 -3.13 1.26 1.86
N MET A 119 -2.42 0.89 2.92
CA MET A 119 -2.87 -0.08 3.90
C MET A 119 -2.84 0.50 5.31
N SER A 120 -3.82 0.12 6.13
CA SER A 120 -3.85 0.42 7.56
C SER A 120 -3.74 -0.85 8.37
N CYS A 121 -3.02 -0.79 9.49
CA CYS A 121 -3.07 -1.82 10.51
C CYS A 121 -4.36 -1.65 11.31
N GLU A 122 -5.18 -2.70 11.37
CA GLU A 122 -6.24 -2.84 12.39
C GLU A 122 -5.67 -3.39 13.69
#